data_AF-A0A937WE51-F1
#
_entry.id   AF-A0A937WE51-F1
#
_cell.length_a   1.000
_cell.length_b   1.000
_cell.length_c   1.000
_cell.angle_alpha   90.00
_cell.angle_beta   90.00
_cell.angle_gamma   90.00
#
_symmetry.space_group_name_H-M   'P 1'
#
loop_
_entity.id
_entity.type
_entity.pdbx_description
1 polymer ?
#
loop_
_entity_poly.entity_id
_entity_poly.type
_entity_poly.pdbx_seq_one_letter_code
_entity_poly.pdbx_strand_id
1 'polypeptide(L)'
;MQKSEQTWPWLECAVGALRFVADRNKEPIFVMLDEFQPVIKIKDESGISPNVLGRYQEAVDSRRCPHLVTGSAVPLLTKDIIGRGSLFGSFRAVYIRGLEGYHVFELCQKLGKYYAVEVNPEMSAELARRTGGNPFYLDCIFAGAEGVGKNLNDIASVNEIISYELTQKDPILREFIEVWARVDVENATWEEAG
;
A
#
# COMPACT_ATOMS: atom_id res chain seq x y z
N MET A 1 18.02 27.69 30.54
CA MET A 1 16.63 27.19 30.64
C MET A 1 16.62 25.77 30.10
N GLN A 2 16.72 24.77 30.96
CA GLN A 2 16.65 23.36 30.56
C GLN A 2 15.21 23.09 30.09
N LYS A 3 15.02 22.76 28.81
CA LYS A 3 13.76 22.14 28.36
C LYS A 3 13.69 20.79 29.08
N SER A 4 12.72 20.62 29.97
CA SER A 4 12.42 19.30 30.52
C SER A 4 12.14 18.37 29.34
N GLU A 5 12.92 17.30 29.21
CA GLU A 5 12.62 16.21 28.28
C GLU A 5 11.26 15.65 28.67
N GLN A 6 10.24 16.01 27.92
CA GLN A 6 8.92 15.43 28.08
C GLN A 6 9.03 13.96 27.67
N THR A 7 9.06 13.07 28.65
CA THR A 7 9.04 11.62 28.46
C THR A 7 7.65 11.21 28.03
N TRP A 8 7.56 10.28 27.07
CA TRP A 8 6.29 9.77 26.51
C TRP A 8 6.17 8.26 26.77
N PRO A 9 5.83 7.83 28.00
CA PRO A 9 5.91 6.42 28.39
C PRO A 9 5.03 5.50 27.53
N TRP A 10 3.86 5.98 27.12
CA TRP A 10 2.95 5.21 26.25
C TRP A 10 3.54 5.00 24.85
N LEU A 11 4.29 5.97 24.31
CA LEU A 11 4.93 5.86 23.00
C LEU A 11 6.12 4.91 23.06
N GLU A 12 6.90 4.96 24.14
CA GLU A 12 7.97 4.01 24.40
C GLU A 12 7.44 2.59 24.57
N CYS A 13 6.30 2.42 25.23
CA CYS A 13 5.63 1.13 25.28
C CYS A 13 5.13 0.70 23.89
N ALA A 14 4.44 1.58 23.17
CA ALA A 14 3.84 1.26 21.87
C ALA A 14 4.89 0.85 20.82
N VAL A 15 6.06 1.50 20.83
CA VAL A 15 7.13 1.27 19.85
C VAL A 15 8.16 0.25 20.35
N GLY A 16 8.56 0.33 21.62
CA GLY A 16 9.69 -0.42 22.17
C GLY A 16 9.33 -1.72 22.89
N ALA A 17 8.06 -1.94 23.27
CA ALA A 17 7.71 -3.10 24.08
C ALA A 17 8.02 -4.44 23.39
N LEU A 18 7.72 -4.56 22.09
CA LEU A 18 7.97 -5.79 21.34
C LEU A 18 9.46 -6.12 21.29
N ARG A 19 10.29 -5.11 20.97
CA ARG A 19 11.75 -5.24 21.01
C ARG A 19 12.26 -5.60 22.40
N PHE A 20 11.72 -4.99 23.46
CA PHE A 20 12.11 -5.30 24.84
C PHE A 20 11.79 -6.74 25.23
N VAL A 21 10.58 -7.22 24.89
CA VAL A 21 10.17 -8.61 25.16
C VAL A 21 11.06 -9.58 24.38
N ALA A 22 11.31 -9.32 23.09
CA ALA A 22 12.15 -10.17 22.25
C ALA A 22 13.58 -10.31 22.82
N ASP A 23 14.19 -9.19 23.20
CA ASP A 23 15.55 -9.17 23.75
C ASP A 23 15.61 -9.81 25.14
N ARG A 24 14.64 -9.52 26.02
CA ARG A 24 14.60 -10.05 27.39
C ARG A 24 14.39 -11.56 27.42
N ASN A 25 13.46 -12.06 26.61
CA ASN A 25 13.12 -13.48 26.56
C ASN A 25 14.08 -14.28 25.67
N LYS A 26 14.92 -13.59 24.89
CA LYS A 26 15.79 -14.18 23.85
C LYS A 26 15.00 -14.93 22.78
N GLU A 27 13.76 -14.51 22.54
CA GLU A 27 12.85 -15.09 21.55
C GLU A 27 12.66 -14.10 20.39
N PRO A 28 12.80 -14.54 19.13
CA PRO A 28 12.59 -13.65 18.00
C PRO A 28 11.11 -13.28 17.88
N ILE A 29 10.81 -11.99 17.78
CA ILE A 29 9.48 -11.47 17.48
C ILE A 29 9.53 -10.79 16.13
N PHE A 30 8.70 -11.24 15.19
CA PHE A 30 8.55 -10.58 13.90
C PHE A 30 7.39 -9.59 13.96
N VAL A 31 7.64 -8.36 13.53
CA VAL A 31 6.62 -7.30 13.49
C VAL A 31 6.27 -6.99 12.05
N MET A 32 4.99 -7.05 11.71
CA MET A 32 4.48 -6.60 10.42
C MET A 32 3.52 -5.45 10.64
N LEU A 33 3.83 -4.28 10.10
CA LEU A 33 2.95 -3.11 10.13
C LEU A 33 2.52 -2.74 8.72
N ASP A 34 1.21 -2.77 8.51
CA ASP A 34 0.61 -2.28 7.27
C ASP A 34 0.43 -0.76 7.34
N GLU A 35 0.62 -0.07 6.21
CA GLU A 35 0.51 1.39 6.10
C GLU A 35 1.27 2.15 7.21
N PHE A 36 2.60 2.21 7.09
CA PHE A 36 3.47 2.81 8.09
C PHE A 36 3.36 4.34 8.19
N GLN A 37 2.78 5.00 7.19
CA GLN A 37 2.67 6.46 7.08
C GLN A 37 1.90 7.10 8.27
N PRO A 38 0.81 6.50 8.80
CA PRO A 38 0.21 6.91 10.07
C PRO A 38 1.18 7.00 11.24
N VAL A 39 2.11 6.05 11.39
CA VAL A 39 3.05 6.00 12.52
C VAL A 39 3.94 7.23 12.54
N ILE A 40 4.44 7.65 11.37
CA ILE A 40 5.30 8.83 11.24
C ILE A 40 4.54 10.15 11.42
N LYS A 41 3.19 10.13 11.38
CA LYS A 41 2.32 11.30 11.52
C LYS A 41 1.75 11.49 12.93
N ILE A 42 2.09 10.61 13.88
CA ILE A 42 1.62 10.69 15.26
C ILE A 42 2.02 12.06 15.86
N LYS A 43 1.06 12.69 16.52
CA LYS A 43 1.18 13.94 17.27
C LYS A 43 0.56 13.75 18.65
N ASP A 44 1.04 14.52 19.62
CA ASP A 44 0.44 14.58 20.94
C ASP A 44 -0.84 15.43 20.97
N GLU A 45 -1.47 15.53 22.14
CA GLU A 45 -2.67 16.34 22.38
C GLU A 45 -2.46 17.84 22.10
N SER A 46 -1.20 18.31 22.10
CA SER A 46 -0.81 19.69 21.78
C SER A 46 -0.48 19.88 20.30
N GLY A 47 -0.58 18.82 19.48
CA GLY A 47 -0.25 18.84 18.05
C GLY A 47 1.26 18.79 17.75
N ILE A 48 2.11 18.56 18.75
CA ILE A 48 3.56 18.42 18.60
C ILE A 48 3.85 16.97 18.22
N SER A 49 4.71 16.76 17.22
CA SER A 49 5.18 15.42 16.89
C SER A 49 6.20 14.99 17.96
N PRO A 50 5.91 13.97 18.78
CA PRO A 50 6.95 13.37 19.60
C PRO A 50 8.02 12.78 18.65
N ASN A 51 9.27 12.64 19.09
CA ASN A 51 10.32 12.01 18.27
C ASN A 51 10.04 10.51 18.06
N VAL A 52 9.02 10.17 17.26
CA VAL A 52 8.56 8.80 16.98
C VAL A 52 9.60 8.08 16.14
N LEU A 53 10.17 8.76 15.13
CA LEU A 53 11.17 8.17 14.24
C LEU A 53 12.43 7.73 14.99
N GLY A 54 12.94 8.56 15.90
CA GLY A 54 14.09 8.18 16.73
C GLY A 54 13.80 6.99 17.64
N ARG A 55 12.62 6.96 18.29
CA ARG A 55 12.22 5.83 19.12
C ARG A 55 11.99 4.55 18.33
N TYR A 56 11.47 4.69 17.11
CA TYR A 56 11.24 3.56 16.21
C TYR A 56 12.56 3.00 15.69
N GLN A 57 13.59 3.83 15.50
CA GLN A 57 14.94 3.39 15.16
C GLN A 57 15.48 2.40 16.19
N GLU A 58 15.35 2.72 17.48
CA GLU A 58 15.79 1.83 18.56
C GLU A 58 15.05 0.49 18.57
N ALA A 59 13.77 0.47 18.16
CA ALA A 59 12.98 -0.75 18.07
C ALA A 59 13.44 -1.66 16.93
N VAL A 60 13.80 -1.09 15.77
CA VAL A 60 14.16 -1.84 14.56
C VAL A 60 15.62 -2.29 14.53
N ASP A 61 16.48 -1.67 15.33
CA ASP A 61 17.90 -2.03 15.41
C ASP A 61 18.15 -3.38 16.14
N SER A 62 17.15 -3.93 16.83
CA SER A 62 17.28 -5.27 17.42
C SER A 62 17.24 -6.36 16.35
N ARG A 63 18.30 -7.20 16.33
CA ARG A 63 18.37 -8.41 15.49
C ARG A 63 17.32 -9.47 15.85
N ARG A 64 16.70 -9.37 17.04
CA ARG A 64 15.64 -10.30 17.50
C ARG A 64 14.24 -9.75 17.28
N CYS A 65 14.12 -8.50 16.85
CA CYS A 65 12.84 -7.87 16.54
C CYS A 65 12.83 -7.28 15.13
N PRO A 66 12.97 -8.10 14.06
CA PRO A 66 12.87 -7.61 12.69
C PRO A 66 11.48 -7.04 12.40
N HIS A 67 11.45 -5.91 11.71
CA HIS A 67 10.21 -5.24 11.30
C HIS A 67 10.07 -5.28 9.76
N LEU A 68 8.89 -5.68 9.30
CA LEU A 68 8.43 -5.51 7.94
C LEU A 68 7.34 -4.45 7.93
N VAL A 69 7.55 -3.39 7.17
CA VAL A 69 6.59 -2.31 7.04
C VAL A 69 6.13 -2.20 5.59
N THR A 70 4.85 -1.89 5.39
CA THR A 70 4.29 -1.63 4.07
C THR A 70 3.88 -0.16 3.95
N GLY A 71 3.55 0.26 2.74
CA GLY A 71 2.74 1.44 2.52
C GLY A 71 2.64 1.82 1.04
N SER A 72 1.51 2.42 0.69
CA SER A 72 1.16 2.84 -0.67
C SER A 72 1.92 4.09 -1.15
N ALA A 73 2.43 4.93 -0.25
CA ALA A 73 3.04 6.21 -0.59
C ALA A 73 4.57 6.12 -0.80
N VAL A 74 4.98 5.61 -1.98
CA VAL A 74 6.39 5.41 -2.35
C VAL A 74 7.27 6.65 -2.12
N PRO A 75 6.89 7.89 -2.49
CA PRO A 75 7.77 9.05 -2.30
C PRO A 75 7.96 9.43 -0.82
N LEU A 76 6.94 9.25 0.02
CA LEU A 76 6.99 9.55 1.46
C LEU A 76 7.86 8.51 2.20
N LEU A 77 7.67 7.23 1.88
CA LEU A 77 8.49 6.14 2.43
C LEU A 77 9.94 6.23 1.94
N THR A 78 10.18 6.56 0.67
CA THR A 78 11.55 6.58 0.13
C THR A 78 12.32 7.87 0.43
N LYS A 79 11.67 9.04 0.53
CA LYS A 79 12.38 10.31 0.83
C LYS A 79 12.47 10.60 2.33
N ASP A 80 11.37 10.46 3.08
CA ASP A 80 11.31 10.92 4.48
C ASP A 80 11.74 9.84 5.49
N ILE A 81 11.61 8.56 5.11
CA ILE A 81 11.99 7.43 5.97
C ILE A 81 13.36 6.88 5.59
N ILE A 82 13.61 6.69 4.28
CA ILE A 82 14.81 6.01 3.77
C ILE A 82 15.84 6.98 3.18
N GLY A 83 15.43 8.17 2.72
CA GLY A 83 16.29 9.08 1.96
C GLY A 83 17.07 10.06 2.85
N ARG A 84 16.39 10.70 3.81
CA ARG A 84 16.97 11.61 4.82
C ARG A 84 16.09 11.61 6.07
N GLY A 85 16.55 11.02 7.18
CA GLY A 85 15.79 10.95 8.43
C GLY A 85 16.37 9.98 9.45
N SER A 86 15.77 9.87 10.65
CA SER A 86 16.27 9.01 11.73
C SER A 86 16.22 7.51 11.42
N LEU A 87 15.42 7.06 10.45
CA LEU A 87 15.33 5.64 10.06
C LEU A 87 16.24 5.28 8.86
N PHE A 88 17.11 6.21 8.45
CA PHE A 88 18.06 6.00 7.37
C PHE A 88 18.97 4.80 7.65
N GLY A 89 19.01 3.84 6.74
CA GLY A 89 19.86 2.64 6.84
C GLY A 89 19.28 1.50 7.67
N SER A 90 18.22 1.72 8.46
CA SER A 90 17.57 0.66 9.23
C SER A 90 16.61 -0.19 8.38
N PHE A 91 16.20 0.32 7.21
CA PHE A 91 15.28 -0.37 6.30
C PHE A 91 15.85 -0.58 4.91
N ARG A 92 15.49 -1.73 4.33
CA ARG A 92 15.63 -2.01 2.90
C ARG A 92 14.28 -1.86 2.22
N ALA A 93 14.17 -0.98 1.23
CA ALA A 93 12.98 -0.87 0.39
C ALA A 93 12.92 -2.04 -0.60
N VAL A 94 11.75 -2.67 -0.69
CA VAL A 94 11.39 -3.60 -1.77
C VAL A 94 10.07 -3.10 -2.36
N TYR A 95 10.07 -2.83 -3.66
CA TYR A 95 8.85 -2.43 -4.35
C TYR A 95 8.15 -3.67 -4.90
N ILE A 96 6.91 -3.89 -4.46
CA ILE A 96 6.04 -4.93 -5.01
C ILE A 96 5.29 -4.30 -6.19
N ARG A 97 5.63 -4.75 -7.40
CA ARG A 97 4.92 -4.34 -8.63
C ARG A 97 3.58 -5.06 -8.72
N GLY A 98 2.67 -4.52 -9.52
CA GLY A 98 1.49 -5.26 -9.94
C GLY A 98 1.87 -6.54 -10.67
N LEU A 99 0.93 -7.47 -10.74
CA LEU A 99 1.08 -8.71 -11.48
C LEU A 99 1.23 -8.41 -12.98
N GLU A 100 1.99 -9.26 -13.68
CA GLU A 100 2.24 -9.11 -15.12
C GLU A 100 1.93 -10.39 -15.88
N GLY A 101 1.53 -10.24 -17.15
CA GLY A 101 1.37 -11.30 -18.12
C GLY A 101 0.52 -12.47 -17.61
N TYR A 102 1.15 -13.65 -17.53
CA TYR A 102 0.50 -14.89 -17.11
C TYR A 102 -0.16 -14.79 -15.73
N HIS A 103 0.43 -14.08 -14.76
CA HIS A 103 -0.12 -14.01 -13.40
C HIS A 103 -1.43 -13.21 -13.35
N VAL A 104 -1.57 -12.17 -14.18
CA VAL A 104 -2.85 -11.44 -14.30
C VAL A 104 -3.89 -12.34 -14.94
N PHE A 105 -3.53 -13.01 -16.04
CA PHE A 105 -4.43 -13.96 -16.70
C PHE A 105 -4.92 -15.03 -15.71
N GLU A 106 -4.00 -15.66 -14.96
CA GLU A 106 -4.35 -16.67 -13.97
C GLU A 106 -5.28 -16.09 -12.87
N LEU A 107 -4.99 -14.88 -12.40
CA LEU A 107 -5.83 -14.22 -11.41
C LEU A 107 -7.23 -13.92 -11.98
N CYS A 108 -7.34 -13.37 -13.18
CA CYS A 108 -8.62 -13.13 -13.85
C CYS A 108 -9.45 -14.40 -13.97
N GLN A 109 -8.82 -15.53 -14.32
CA GLN A 109 -9.51 -16.82 -14.40
C GLN A 109 -9.99 -17.33 -13.03
N LYS A 110 -9.21 -17.09 -11.97
CA LYS A 110 -9.60 -17.45 -10.60
C LYS A 110 -10.75 -16.57 -10.10
N LEU A 111 -10.66 -15.26 -10.32
CA LEU A 111 -11.70 -14.30 -9.94
C LEU A 111 -13.00 -14.54 -10.72
N GLY A 112 -12.92 -14.81 -12.02
CA GLY A 112 -14.10 -15.15 -12.83
C GLY A 112 -14.85 -16.38 -12.31
N LYS A 113 -14.10 -17.41 -11.89
CA LYS A 113 -14.71 -18.59 -11.23
C LYS A 113 -15.30 -18.26 -9.86
N TYR A 114 -14.62 -17.42 -9.08
CA TYR A 114 -15.04 -17.07 -7.73
C TYR A 114 -16.33 -16.24 -7.72
N TYR A 115 -16.42 -15.23 -8.59
CA TYR A 115 -17.56 -14.31 -8.71
C TYR A 115 -18.62 -14.77 -9.73
N ALA A 116 -18.47 -15.97 -10.30
CA ALA A 116 -19.34 -16.48 -11.38
C ALA A 116 -19.48 -15.51 -12.58
N VAL A 117 -18.39 -14.81 -12.92
CA VAL A 117 -18.29 -13.84 -14.02
C VAL A 117 -17.46 -14.46 -15.14
N GLU A 118 -18.02 -14.53 -16.35
CA GLU A 118 -17.25 -14.94 -17.52
C GLU A 118 -16.28 -13.83 -17.91
N VAL A 119 -15.03 -14.18 -18.16
CA VAL A 119 -14.01 -13.27 -18.65
C VAL A 119 -13.40 -13.83 -19.93
N ASN A 120 -13.40 -13.01 -20.98
CA ASN A 120 -12.70 -13.35 -22.20
C ASN A 120 -11.17 -13.37 -21.89
N PRO A 121 -10.45 -14.45 -22.20
CA PRO A 121 -8.99 -14.52 -22.07
C PRO A 121 -8.24 -13.27 -22.56
N GLU A 122 -8.66 -12.72 -23.71
CA GLU A 122 -8.04 -11.55 -24.34
C GLU A 122 -8.21 -10.27 -23.49
N MET A 123 -9.27 -10.20 -22.68
CA MET A 123 -9.52 -9.07 -21.78
C MET A 123 -8.56 -9.02 -20.60
N SER A 124 -7.83 -10.11 -20.30
CA SER A 124 -6.87 -10.14 -19.19
C SER A 124 -5.75 -9.11 -19.36
N ALA A 125 -5.28 -8.88 -20.59
CA ALA A 125 -4.25 -7.89 -20.87
C ALA A 125 -4.76 -6.45 -20.67
N GLU A 126 -6.00 -6.18 -21.06
CA GLU A 126 -6.62 -4.87 -20.88
C GLU A 126 -6.94 -4.60 -19.40
N LEU A 127 -7.41 -5.62 -18.67
CA LEU A 127 -7.61 -5.54 -17.22
C LEU A 127 -6.27 -5.28 -16.50
N ALA A 128 -5.19 -5.96 -16.91
CA ALA A 128 -3.84 -5.68 -16.41
C ALA A 128 -3.45 -4.21 -16.62
N ARG A 129 -3.62 -3.70 -17.85
CA ARG A 129 -3.27 -2.33 -18.22
C ARG A 129 -4.03 -1.30 -17.39
N ARG A 130 -5.33 -1.49 -17.21
CA ARG A 130 -6.19 -0.56 -16.47
C ARG A 130 -5.99 -0.58 -14.95
N THR A 131 -5.61 -1.73 -14.41
CA THR A 131 -5.41 -1.91 -12.96
C THR A 131 -3.95 -1.78 -12.54
N GLY A 132 -3.03 -1.55 -13.50
CA GLY A 132 -1.60 -1.70 -13.28
C GLY A 132 -1.21 -3.10 -12.79
N GLY A 133 -2.04 -4.11 -13.05
CA GLY A 133 -1.87 -5.48 -12.56
C GLY A 133 -2.13 -5.65 -11.06
N ASN A 134 -2.72 -4.67 -10.39
CA ASN A 134 -2.96 -4.75 -8.95
C ASN A 134 -4.09 -5.75 -8.63
N PRO A 135 -3.82 -6.78 -7.80
CA PRO A 135 -4.83 -7.78 -7.43
C PRO A 135 -6.11 -7.21 -6.80
N PHE A 136 -5.99 -6.14 -6.00
CA PHE A 136 -7.13 -5.51 -5.34
C PHE A 136 -8.09 -4.89 -6.37
N TYR A 137 -7.59 -4.12 -7.34
CA TYR A 137 -8.48 -3.52 -8.35
C TYR A 137 -9.04 -4.54 -9.32
N LEU A 138 -8.30 -5.60 -9.61
CA LEU A 138 -8.86 -6.74 -10.35
C LEU A 138 -10.03 -7.34 -9.58
N ASP A 139 -9.86 -7.64 -8.29
CA ASP A 139 -10.93 -8.16 -7.43
C ASP A 139 -12.18 -7.25 -7.44
N CYS A 140 -12.00 -5.93 -7.27
CA CYS A 140 -13.09 -4.96 -7.35
C CYS A 140 -13.84 -4.98 -8.69
N ILE A 141 -13.14 -5.10 -9.82
CA ILE A 141 -13.79 -5.18 -11.13
C ILE A 141 -14.66 -6.43 -11.23
N PHE A 142 -14.19 -7.58 -10.73
CA PHE A 142 -14.98 -8.81 -10.78
C PHE A 142 -16.15 -8.79 -9.79
N ALA A 143 -15.96 -8.26 -8.58
CA ALA A 143 -17.04 -8.04 -7.63
C ALA A 143 -18.12 -7.10 -8.20
N GLY A 144 -17.70 -6.00 -8.82
CA GLY A 144 -18.60 -5.08 -9.51
C GLY A 144 -19.35 -5.72 -10.67
N ALA A 145 -18.65 -6.54 -11.48
CA ALA A 145 -19.24 -7.29 -12.58
C ALA A 145 -20.35 -8.24 -12.10
N GLU A 146 -20.12 -8.97 -11.01
CA GLU A 146 -21.14 -9.81 -10.36
C GLU A 146 -22.31 -8.97 -9.84
N GLY A 147 -22.00 -7.86 -9.16
CA GLY A 147 -23.00 -6.94 -8.59
C GLY A 147 -23.95 -6.35 -9.63
N VAL A 148 -23.47 -6.10 -10.86
CA VAL A 148 -24.29 -5.63 -11.99
C VAL A 148 -24.79 -6.75 -12.92
N GLY A 149 -24.40 -8.01 -12.66
CA GLY A 149 -24.77 -9.17 -13.47
C GLY A 149 -24.21 -9.14 -14.89
N LYS A 150 -22.96 -8.69 -15.08
CA LYS A 150 -22.30 -8.57 -16.39
C LYS A 150 -21.02 -9.41 -16.49
N ASN A 151 -20.73 -9.85 -17.70
CA ASN A 151 -19.50 -10.54 -18.04
C ASN A 151 -18.44 -9.57 -18.59
N LEU A 152 -17.18 -9.94 -18.44
CA LEU A 152 -16.00 -9.17 -18.86
C LEU A 152 -15.52 -9.64 -20.24
N ASN A 153 -16.39 -9.50 -21.24
CA ASN A 153 -16.14 -10.01 -22.58
C ASN A 153 -15.58 -8.97 -23.56
N ASP A 154 -15.77 -7.69 -23.27
CA ASP A 154 -15.31 -6.57 -24.09
C ASP A 154 -14.98 -5.33 -23.24
N ILE A 155 -14.32 -4.36 -23.88
CA ILE A 155 -13.88 -3.11 -23.25
C ILE A 155 -15.07 -2.27 -22.77
N ALA A 156 -16.20 -2.28 -23.47
CA ALA A 156 -17.36 -1.48 -23.10
C ALA A 156 -17.94 -1.94 -21.76
N SER A 157 -18.03 -3.26 -21.57
CA SER A 157 -18.47 -3.89 -20.32
C SER A 157 -17.53 -3.54 -19.17
N VAL A 158 -16.21 -3.57 -19.39
CA VAL A 158 -15.22 -3.15 -18.38
C VAL A 158 -15.39 -1.67 -18.01
N ASN A 159 -15.55 -0.78 -18.99
CA ASN A 159 -15.75 0.66 -18.74
C ASN A 159 -16.99 0.93 -17.90
N GLU A 160 -18.07 0.20 -18.16
CA GLU A 160 -19.31 0.35 -17.42
C GLU A 160 -19.17 -0.10 -15.97
N ILE A 161 -18.48 -1.21 -15.72
CA ILE A 161 -18.20 -1.71 -14.36
C ILE A 161 -17.30 -0.74 -13.60
N ILE A 162 -16.24 -0.23 -14.24
CA ILE A 162 -15.39 0.81 -13.63
C ILE A 162 -16.23 2.05 -13.28
N SER A 163 -17.13 2.47 -14.17
CA SER A 163 -18.03 3.60 -13.91
C SER A 163 -18.98 3.31 -12.75
N TYR A 164 -19.52 2.10 -12.68
CA TYR A 164 -20.36 1.65 -11.57
C TYR A 164 -19.60 1.70 -10.24
N GLU A 165 -18.41 1.11 -10.17
CA GLU A 165 -17.57 1.11 -8.97
C GLU A 165 -17.23 2.53 -8.47
N LEU A 166 -16.93 3.45 -9.40
CA LEU A 166 -16.72 4.86 -9.09
C LEU A 166 -17.95 5.55 -8.47
N THR A 167 -19.16 5.10 -8.83
CA THR A 167 -20.42 5.65 -8.30
C THR A 167 -20.85 5.01 -6.97
N GLN A 168 -20.41 3.80 -6.67
CA GLN A 168 -20.75 3.07 -5.43
C GLN A 168 -20.05 3.61 -4.17
N LYS A 169 -19.23 4.65 -4.30
CA LYS A 169 -18.49 5.31 -3.19
C LYS A 169 -17.54 4.37 -2.44
N ASP A 170 -16.88 3.42 -3.11
CA ASP A 170 -15.66 2.86 -2.52
C ASP A 170 -14.54 3.92 -2.64
N PRO A 171 -14.07 4.52 -1.52
CA PRO A 171 -13.06 5.57 -1.57
C PRO A 171 -11.71 5.08 -2.14
N ILE A 172 -11.40 3.78 -2.06
CA ILE A 172 -10.11 3.21 -2.47
C ILE A 172 -10.03 3.09 -4.00
N LEU A 173 -11.11 2.63 -4.65
CA LEU A 173 -11.18 2.56 -6.12
C LEU A 173 -11.14 3.94 -6.75
N ARG A 174 -11.84 4.90 -6.13
CA ARG A 174 -11.84 6.29 -6.57
C ARG A 174 -10.47 6.94 -6.47
N GLU A 175 -9.78 6.78 -5.34
CA GLU A 175 -8.43 7.32 -5.15
C GLU A 175 -7.46 6.74 -6.20
N PHE A 176 -7.53 5.43 -6.46
CA PHE A 176 -6.69 4.80 -7.48
C PHE A 176 -6.93 5.33 -8.88
N ILE A 177 -8.20 5.40 -9.30
CA ILE A 177 -8.54 5.88 -10.64
C ILE A 177 -8.21 7.37 -10.78
N GLU A 178 -8.41 8.19 -9.75
CA GLU A 178 -8.01 9.60 -9.76
C GLU A 178 -6.48 9.76 -9.86
N VAL A 179 -5.70 8.91 -9.18
CA VAL A 179 -4.24 8.90 -9.25
C VAL A 179 -3.74 8.38 -10.60
N TRP A 180 -4.30 7.28 -11.12
CA TRP A 180 -3.85 6.68 -12.38
C TRP A 180 -4.36 7.41 -13.62
N ALA A 181 -5.57 7.99 -13.59
CA ALA A 181 -6.04 8.89 -14.65
C ALA A 181 -5.14 10.13 -14.77
N ARG A 182 -4.46 10.55 -13.69
CA ARG A 182 -3.41 11.58 -13.75
C ARG A 182 -2.09 11.03 -14.31
N VAL A 183 -1.73 9.79 -13.99
CA VAL A 183 -0.52 9.13 -14.52
C VAL A 183 -0.59 8.91 -16.03
N ASP A 184 -1.77 8.62 -16.61
CA ASP A 184 -1.96 8.56 -18.07
C ASP A 184 -1.79 9.95 -18.74
N VAL A 185 -2.13 11.04 -18.03
CA VAL A 185 -1.92 12.42 -18.53
C VAL A 185 -0.44 12.81 -18.42
N GLU A 186 0.27 12.40 -17.37
CA GLU A 186 1.70 12.70 -17.20
C GLU A 186 2.58 11.82 -18.09
N ASN A 187 2.26 10.54 -18.31
CA ASN A 187 3.03 9.66 -19.21
C ASN A 187 2.84 10.00 -20.69
N ALA A 188 1.69 10.59 -21.06
CA ALA A 188 1.50 11.15 -22.41
C ALA A 188 2.45 12.33 -22.72
N THR A 189 3.05 12.95 -21.70
CA THR A 189 3.98 14.10 -21.89
C THR A 189 5.46 13.70 -21.99
N TRP A 190 5.83 12.45 -21.69
CA TRP A 190 7.22 11.99 -21.77
C TRP A 190 7.61 11.39 -23.13
N GLU A 191 6.66 10.94 -23.96
CA GLU A 191 6.95 10.48 -25.33
C GLU A 191 7.14 11.61 -26.35
N GLU A 192 6.90 12.87 -25.94
CA GLU A 192 7.15 14.07 -26.78
C GLU A 192 8.41 14.86 -26.38
N ALA A 193 9.16 14.40 -25.38
CA ALA A 193 10.47 14.95 -25.03
C ALA A 193 11.55 13.89 -25.29
N GLY A 194 12.24 14.03 -26.42
CA GLY A 194 13.22 13.09 -26.98
C GLY A 194 14.40 12.69 -26.10
#